data_AF-A0A0Q9DYT6-F1
#
_entry.id   AF-A0A0Q9DYT6-F1
#
_cell.length_a   1.000
_cell.length_b   1.000
_cell.length_c   1.000
_cell.angle_alpha   90.00
_cell.angle_beta   90.00
_cell.angle_gamma   90.00
#
_symmetry.space_group_name_H-M   'P 1'
#
loop_
_entity.id
_entity.type
_entity.pdbx_description
1 polymer ?
#
loop_
_entity_poly.entity_id
_entity_poly.type
_entity_poly.pdbx_seq_one_letter_code
_entity_poly.pdbx_strand_id
1 'polypeptide(L)'
;MEGLQMAIAIVHVVGALGLTTIFGVLVLVLGGWEQKRNSRRRIQEAAIALGVPVASLENDQAQVPRLIQYMAQRSSEELLRNRVSDLCGLFRTLWGWLGGILQVCIVAGVGWAMYTDGVGNAVVMWSVLAAAVFFWFVSVAFSFTCLLLTGRYPGEAKMARKSIATAIEQQKVAEGFNAVGKD
;
A
#
# COMPACT_ATOMS: atom_id res chain seq x y z
N MET A 1 -42.27 -12.77 -17.87
CA MET A 1 -41.09 -12.00 -18.36
C MET A 1 -40.34 -11.30 -17.24
N GLU A 2 -41.00 -10.90 -16.14
CA GLU A 2 -40.37 -10.24 -14.98
C GLU A 2 -39.30 -11.09 -14.27
N GLY A 3 -39.52 -12.40 -14.13
CA GLY A 3 -38.53 -13.30 -13.49
C GLY A 3 -37.19 -13.37 -14.23
N LEU A 4 -37.20 -13.29 -15.57
CA LEU A 4 -35.97 -13.29 -16.38
C LEU A 4 -35.18 -11.98 -16.20
N GLN A 5 -35.89 -10.84 -16.20
CA GLN A 5 -35.26 -9.53 -16.01
C GLN A 5 -34.62 -9.39 -14.63
N MET A 6 -35.30 -9.91 -13.60
CA MET A 6 -34.77 -9.93 -12.24
C MET A 6 -33.53 -10.83 -12.10
N ALA A 7 -33.52 -12.01 -12.76
CA ALA A 7 -32.35 -12.87 -12.78
C ALA A 7 -31.13 -12.19 -13.45
N ILE A 8 -31.35 -11.50 -14.58
CA ILE A 8 -30.30 -10.75 -15.28
C ILE A 8 -29.74 -9.62 -14.40
N ALA A 9 -30.62 -8.89 -13.71
CA ALA A 9 -30.22 -7.84 -12.80
C ALA A 9 -29.36 -8.36 -11.65
N ILE A 10 -29.74 -9.49 -11.04
CA ILE A 10 -28.95 -10.15 -9.99
C ILE A 10 -27.57 -10.53 -10.52
N VAL A 11 -27.48 -11.11 -11.72
CA VAL A 11 -26.19 -11.47 -12.34
C VAL A 11 -25.30 -10.26 -12.54
N HIS A 12 -25.84 -9.11 -12.97
CA HIS A 12 -25.06 -7.88 -13.11
C HIS A 12 -24.56 -7.35 -11.78
N VAL A 13 -25.41 -7.30 -10.75
CA VAL A 13 -25.02 -6.79 -9.43
C VAL A 13 -23.97 -7.70 -8.79
N VAL A 14 -24.26 -9.00 -8.70
CA VAL A 14 -23.37 -9.98 -8.08
C VAL A 14 -22.07 -10.10 -8.90
N GLY A 15 -22.16 -10.11 -10.22
CA GLY A 15 -21.01 -10.18 -11.11
C GLY A 15 -20.09 -8.96 -10.97
N ALA A 16 -20.65 -7.74 -10.97
CA ALA A 16 -19.87 -6.51 -10.83
C ALA A 16 -19.19 -6.40 -9.46
N LEU A 17 -19.93 -6.67 -8.38
CA LEU A 17 -19.37 -6.64 -7.02
C LEU A 17 -18.33 -7.74 -6.83
N GLY A 18 -18.64 -8.97 -7.24
CA GLY A 18 -17.73 -10.11 -7.14
C GLY A 18 -16.42 -9.88 -7.90
N LEU A 19 -16.49 -9.39 -9.15
CA LEU A 19 -15.29 -9.10 -9.93
C LEU A 19 -14.49 -7.93 -9.35
N THR A 20 -15.16 -6.90 -8.82
CA THR A 20 -14.48 -5.78 -8.13
C THR A 20 -13.75 -6.28 -6.88
N THR A 21 -14.36 -7.17 -6.10
CA THR A 21 -13.70 -7.78 -4.94
C THR A 21 -12.48 -8.60 -5.35
N ILE A 22 -12.61 -9.46 -6.37
CA ILE A 22 -11.48 -10.25 -6.90
C ILE A 22 -10.35 -9.31 -7.35
N PHE A 23 -10.68 -8.27 -8.10
CA PHE A 23 -9.71 -7.26 -8.53
C PHE A 23 -9.01 -6.59 -7.33
N GLY A 24 -9.76 -6.19 -6.30
CA GLY A 24 -9.20 -5.62 -5.07
C GLY A 24 -8.22 -6.56 -4.37
N VAL A 25 -8.54 -7.86 -4.26
CA VAL A 25 -7.64 -8.87 -3.70
C VAL A 25 -6.37 -9.01 -4.54
N LEU A 26 -6.49 -9.07 -5.87
CA LEU A 26 -5.33 -9.13 -6.76
C LEU A 26 -4.43 -7.91 -6.60
N VAL A 27 -5.00 -6.72 -6.50
CA VAL A 27 -4.25 -5.47 -6.25
C VAL A 27 -3.50 -5.53 -4.91
N LEU A 28 -4.12 -6.05 -3.85
CA LEU A 28 -3.46 -6.22 -2.55
C LEU A 28 -2.30 -7.22 -2.62
N VAL A 29 -2.49 -8.36 -3.29
CA VAL A 29 -1.44 -9.37 -3.50
C VAL A 29 -0.26 -8.78 -4.27
N LEU A 30 -0.53 -8.06 -5.36
CA LEU A 30 0.49 -7.37 -6.15
C LEU A 30 1.24 -6.33 -5.32
N GLY A 31 0.53 -5.52 -4.52
CA GLY A 31 1.14 -4.55 -3.61
C GLY A 31 2.04 -5.20 -2.56
N GLY A 32 1.62 -6.32 -1.98
CA GLY A 32 2.44 -7.08 -1.02
C GLY A 32 3.69 -7.69 -1.66
N TRP A 33 3.56 -8.21 -2.90
CA TRP A 33 4.69 -8.71 -3.66
C TRP A 33 5.69 -7.61 -4.01
N GLU A 34 5.21 -6.45 -4.48
CA GLU A 34 6.04 -5.29 -4.79
C GLU A 34 6.79 -4.79 -3.54
N GLN A 35 6.09 -4.68 -2.41
CA GLN A 35 6.70 -4.29 -1.14
C GLN A 35 7.82 -5.25 -0.71
N LYS A 36 7.59 -6.57 -0.83
CA LYS A 36 8.60 -7.59 -0.51
C LYS A 36 9.82 -7.48 -1.44
N ARG A 37 9.59 -7.30 -2.74
CA ARG A 37 10.67 -7.13 -3.74
C ARG A 37 11.50 -5.88 -3.45
N ASN A 38 10.84 -4.76 -3.17
CA ASN A 38 11.52 -3.49 -2.87
C ASN A 38 12.29 -3.53 -1.54
N SER A 39 11.76 -4.21 -0.52
CA SER A 39 12.48 -4.42 0.74
C SER A 39 13.79 -5.18 0.53
N ARG A 40 13.77 -6.24 -0.28
CA ARG A 40 14.99 -7.01 -0.59
C ARG A 40 16.04 -6.17 -1.31
N ARG A 41 15.63 -5.36 -2.30
CA ARG A 41 16.53 -4.41 -2.98
C ARG A 41 17.19 -3.44 -2.01
N ARG A 42 16.43 -2.90 -1.05
CA ARG A 42 16.98 -1.99 -0.03
C ARG A 42 18.03 -2.66 0.85
N ILE A 43 17.77 -3.88 1.30
CA ILE A 43 18.75 -4.64 2.10
C ILE A 43 20.02 -4.90 1.28
N GLN A 44 19.89 -5.20 -0.01
CA GLN A 44 21.03 -5.36 -0.91
C GLN A 44 21.83 -4.06 -1.08
N GLU A 45 21.17 -2.92 -1.28
CA GLU A 45 21.84 -1.62 -1.34
C GLU A 45 22.59 -1.30 -0.04
N ALA A 46 21.96 -1.56 1.11
CA ALA A 46 22.59 -1.35 2.40
C ALA A 46 23.78 -2.29 2.63
N ALA A 47 23.68 -3.56 2.21
CA ALA A 47 24.76 -4.54 2.27
C ALA A 47 26.00 -4.06 1.50
N ILE A 48 25.77 -3.58 0.27
CA ILE A 48 26.83 -3.03 -0.59
C ILE A 48 27.46 -1.80 0.05
N ALA A 49 26.64 -0.87 0.55
CA ALA A 49 27.13 0.36 1.16
C ALA A 49 27.92 0.13 2.46
N LEU A 50 27.55 -0.89 3.23
CA LEU A 50 28.20 -1.25 4.49
C LEU A 50 29.36 -2.24 4.31
N GLY A 51 29.57 -2.77 3.10
CA GLY A 51 30.61 -3.76 2.83
C GLY A 51 30.39 -5.10 3.53
N VAL A 52 29.14 -5.46 3.84
CA VAL A 52 28.78 -6.71 4.55
C VAL A 52 27.90 -7.60 3.67
N PRO A 53 27.96 -8.93 3.81
CA PRO A 53 27.10 -9.82 3.05
C PRO A 53 25.63 -9.66 3.48
N VAL A 54 24.70 -9.73 2.52
CA VAL A 54 23.24 -9.63 2.76
C VAL A 54 22.76 -10.60 3.83
N ALA A 55 23.29 -11.84 3.82
CA ALA A 55 22.94 -12.85 4.81
C ALA A 55 23.35 -12.46 6.25
N SER A 56 24.37 -11.62 6.41
CA SER A 56 24.75 -11.09 7.73
C SER A 56 23.77 -10.01 8.19
N LEU A 57 23.29 -9.14 7.30
CA LEU A 57 22.25 -8.16 7.66
C LEU A 57 20.90 -8.81 8.01
N GLU A 58 20.59 -9.97 7.44
CA GLU A 58 19.34 -10.68 7.71
C GLU A 58 19.40 -11.58 8.96
N ASN A 59 20.56 -12.17 9.27
CA ASN A 59 20.69 -13.20 10.32
C ASN A 59 21.55 -12.79 11.52
N ASP A 60 22.38 -11.75 11.41
CA ASP A 60 23.26 -11.31 12.48
C ASP A 60 22.68 -10.07 13.19
N GLN A 61 22.16 -10.29 14.39
CA GLN A 61 21.58 -9.25 15.21
C GLN A 61 22.60 -8.16 15.61
N ALA A 62 23.91 -8.46 15.56
CA ALA A 62 24.96 -7.47 15.81
C ALA A 62 25.11 -6.44 14.69
N GLN A 63 24.60 -6.71 13.47
CA GLN A 63 24.64 -5.76 12.36
C GLN A 63 23.42 -4.83 12.30
N VAL A 64 22.34 -5.15 13.06
CA VAL A 64 21.12 -4.34 13.13
C VAL A 64 21.39 -2.88 13.52
N PRO A 65 22.24 -2.56 14.53
CA PRO A 65 22.58 -1.16 14.84
C PRO A 65 23.26 -0.42 13.68
N ARG A 66 24.16 -1.10 12.95
CA ARG A 66 24.87 -0.51 11.80
C ARG A 66 23.92 -0.24 10.64
N LEU A 67 23.00 -1.17 10.38
CA LEU A 67 21.96 -1.01 9.38
C LEU A 67 21.03 0.17 9.72
N ILE A 68 20.63 0.28 10.98
CA ILE A 68 19.80 1.39 11.47
C ILE A 68 20.53 2.72 11.31
N GLN A 69 21.80 2.80 11.70
CA GLN A 69 22.61 4.02 11.55
C GLN A 69 22.74 4.44 10.09
N TYR A 70 23.02 3.50 9.19
CA TYR A 70 23.07 3.77 7.75
C TYR A 70 21.75 4.32 7.21
N MET A 71 20.63 3.67 7.54
CA MET A 71 19.31 4.10 7.10
C MET A 71 18.92 5.46 7.69
N ALA A 72 19.32 5.73 8.94
CA ALA A 72 19.13 7.02 9.59
C ALA A 72 19.93 8.13 8.88
N GLN A 73 21.21 7.92 8.59
CA GLN A 73 22.07 8.86 7.87
C GLN A 73 21.54 9.16 6.46
N ARG A 74 21.20 8.12 5.69
CA ARG A 74 20.59 8.27 4.35
C ARG A 74 19.25 9.03 4.41
N SER A 75 18.52 8.92 5.51
CA SER A 75 17.27 9.66 5.72
C SER A 75 17.47 11.09 6.23
N SER A 76 18.62 11.41 6.86
CA SER A 76 18.91 12.78 7.29
C SER A 76 19.51 13.64 6.18
N GLU A 77 20.26 13.06 5.25
CA GLU A 77 20.92 13.82 4.17
C GLU A 77 19.93 14.23 3.06
N GLU A 78 18.89 13.43 2.81
CA GLU A 78 17.93 13.66 1.72
C GLU A 78 16.59 14.28 2.17
N LEU A 79 16.62 15.32 3.03
CA LEU A 79 15.40 15.89 3.66
C LEU A 79 14.31 16.31 2.67
N LEU A 80 14.68 16.97 1.57
CA LEU A 80 13.70 17.43 0.57
C LEU A 80 13.04 16.25 -0.16
N ARG A 81 13.83 15.28 -0.63
CA ARG A 81 13.30 14.04 -1.27
C ARG A 81 12.40 13.27 -0.31
N ASN A 82 12.75 13.25 0.97
CA ASN A 82 11.95 12.58 2.01
C ASN A 82 10.60 13.25 2.21
N ARG A 83 10.58 14.58 2.32
CA ARG A 83 9.33 15.33 2.44
C ARG A 83 8.44 15.18 1.21
N VAL A 84 9.02 15.18 0.00
CA VAL A 84 8.26 14.96 -1.24
C VAL A 84 7.69 13.55 -1.29
N SER A 85 8.50 12.52 -0.99
CA SER A 85 8.02 11.13 -0.91
C SER A 85 6.89 10.97 0.12
N ASP A 86 7.02 11.62 1.28
CA ASP A 86 5.99 11.59 2.33
C ASP A 86 4.68 12.27 1.88
N LEU A 87 4.79 13.42 1.22
CA LEU A 87 3.65 14.14 0.67
C LEU A 87 2.96 13.33 -0.42
N CYS A 88 3.72 12.70 -1.32
CA CYS A 88 3.19 11.76 -2.29
C CYS A 88 2.48 10.58 -1.60
N GLY A 89 3.03 10.07 -0.50
CA GLY A 89 2.37 9.03 0.30
C GLY A 89 1.00 9.48 0.84
N LEU A 90 0.92 10.71 1.34
CA LEU A 90 -0.33 11.30 1.79
C LEU A 90 -1.35 11.45 0.65
N PHE A 91 -0.93 12.02 -0.49
CA PHE A 91 -1.80 12.16 -1.67
C PHE A 91 -2.31 10.80 -2.17
N ARG A 92 -1.43 9.80 -2.27
CA ARG A 92 -1.82 8.44 -2.66
C ARG A 92 -2.84 7.85 -1.68
N THR A 93 -2.67 8.10 -0.38
CA THR A 93 -3.63 7.65 0.63
C THR A 93 -4.98 8.33 0.39
N LEU A 94 -5.03 9.66 0.34
CA LEU A 94 -6.26 10.42 0.08
C LEU A 94 -6.95 10.00 -1.22
N TRP A 95 -6.17 9.75 -2.28
CA TRP A 95 -6.66 9.25 -3.56
C TRP A 95 -7.35 7.88 -3.44
N GLY A 96 -6.77 6.97 -2.65
CA GLY A 96 -7.39 5.68 -2.36
C GLY A 96 -8.71 5.81 -1.60
N TRP A 97 -8.79 6.71 -0.62
CA TRP A 97 -10.02 7.01 0.10
C TRP A 97 -11.09 7.60 -0.82
N LEU A 98 -10.72 8.55 -1.67
CA LEU A 98 -11.62 9.13 -2.67
C LEU A 98 -12.19 8.06 -3.60
N GLY A 99 -11.34 7.14 -4.08
CA GLY A 99 -11.77 6.02 -4.92
C GLY A 99 -12.75 5.07 -4.21
N GLY A 100 -12.52 4.78 -2.93
CA GLY A 100 -13.43 3.99 -2.11
C GLY A 100 -14.79 4.66 -1.89
N ILE A 101 -14.79 5.95 -1.54
CA ILE A 101 -16.01 6.75 -1.36
C ILE A 101 -16.81 6.79 -2.67
N LEU A 102 -16.15 7.03 -3.80
CA LEU A 102 -16.82 7.06 -5.10
C LEU A 102 -17.49 5.72 -5.43
N GLN A 103 -16.81 4.59 -5.18
CA GLN A 103 -17.41 3.27 -5.39
C GLN A 103 -18.66 3.05 -4.54
N VAL A 104 -18.63 3.46 -3.26
CA VAL A 104 -19.81 3.40 -2.38
C VAL A 104 -20.95 4.26 -2.93
N CYS A 105 -20.66 5.48 -3.39
CA CYS A 105 -21.65 6.36 -4.01
C CYS A 105 -22.26 5.75 -5.28
N ILE A 106 -21.46 5.09 -6.12
CA ILE A 106 -21.95 4.39 -7.31
C ILE A 106 -22.90 3.26 -6.90
N VAL A 107 -22.51 2.40 -5.95
CA VAL A 107 -23.36 1.29 -5.50
C VAL A 107 -24.68 1.80 -4.94
N ALA A 108 -24.64 2.83 -4.09
CA ALA A 108 -25.84 3.46 -3.53
C ALA A 108 -26.73 4.09 -4.60
N GLY A 109 -26.13 4.80 -5.56
CA GLY A 109 -26.84 5.45 -6.66
C GLY A 109 -27.51 4.45 -7.61
N VAL A 110 -26.80 3.38 -7.99
CA VAL A 110 -27.36 2.31 -8.82
C VAL A 110 -28.45 1.55 -8.05
N GLY A 111 -28.26 1.28 -6.76
CA GLY A 111 -29.27 0.65 -5.92
C GLY A 111 -30.55 1.49 -5.83
N TRP A 112 -30.42 2.81 -5.69
CA TRP A 112 -31.55 3.74 -5.72
C TRP A 112 -32.25 3.74 -7.09
N ALA A 113 -31.50 3.84 -8.19
CA ALA A 113 -32.06 3.83 -9.55
C ALA A 113 -32.76 2.50 -9.89
N MET A 114 -32.24 1.38 -9.38
CA MET A 114 -32.92 0.08 -9.50
C MET A 114 -34.26 0.05 -8.77
N TYR A 115 -34.36 0.77 -7.64
CA TYR A 115 -35.58 0.87 -6.86
C TYR A 115 -36.61 1.84 -7.47
N THR A 116 -36.18 3.00 -7.99
CA THR A 116 -37.09 4.03 -8.52
C THR A 116 -37.44 3.85 -9.99
N ASP A 117 -36.46 3.48 -10.83
CA ASP A 117 -36.59 3.54 -12.29
C ASP A 117 -36.65 2.13 -12.91
N GLY A 118 -36.25 1.11 -12.15
CA GLY A 118 -36.41 -0.30 -12.47
C GLY A 118 -35.10 -1.08 -12.62
N VAL A 119 -35.24 -2.41 -12.65
CA VAL A 119 -34.12 -3.37 -12.58
C VAL A 119 -33.14 -3.30 -13.76
N GLY A 120 -33.52 -2.67 -14.87
CA GLY A 120 -32.64 -2.47 -16.03
C GLY A 120 -31.37 -1.68 -15.72
N ASN A 121 -31.39 -0.83 -14.67
CA ASN A 121 -30.23 -0.06 -14.22
C ASN A 121 -29.12 -0.91 -13.60
N ALA A 122 -29.36 -2.20 -13.31
CA ALA A 122 -28.37 -3.09 -12.74
C ALA A 122 -27.08 -3.20 -13.57
N VAL A 123 -27.16 -3.03 -14.89
CA VAL A 123 -25.98 -3.02 -15.78
C VAL A 123 -25.00 -1.90 -15.43
N VAL A 124 -25.48 -0.77 -14.88
CA VAL A 124 -24.63 0.36 -14.48
C VAL A 124 -23.73 -0.01 -13.30
N MET A 125 -24.02 -1.08 -12.56
CA MET A 125 -23.17 -1.56 -11.45
C MET A 125 -21.74 -1.89 -11.90
N TRP A 126 -21.51 -2.24 -13.17
CA TRP A 126 -20.16 -2.45 -13.72
C TRP A 126 -19.27 -1.20 -13.68
N SER A 127 -19.86 0.00 -13.55
CA SER A 127 -19.09 1.24 -13.37
C SER A 127 -18.28 1.26 -12.08
N VAL A 128 -18.66 0.48 -11.06
CA VAL A 128 -17.86 0.27 -9.84
C VAL A 128 -16.49 -0.32 -10.18
N LEU A 129 -16.46 -1.36 -11.02
CA LEU A 129 -15.22 -2.00 -11.46
C LEU A 129 -14.39 -1.04 -12.32
N ALA A 130 -15.02 -0.32 -13.25
CA ALA A 130 -14.34 0.67 -14.07
C ALA A 130 -13.68 1.77 -13.21
N ALA A 131 -14.39 2.27 -12.20
CA ALA A 131 -13.83 3.20 -11.22
C ALA A 131 -12.66 2.58 -10.47
N ALA A 132 -12.78 1.35 -9.97
CA ALA A 132 -11.69 0.66 -9.28
C ALA A 132 -10.42 0.53 -10.13
N VAL A 133 -10.56 0.12 -11.39
CA VAL A 133 -9.45 0.01 -12.35
C VAL A 133 -8.81 1.38 -12.63
N PHE A 134 -9.61 2.41 -12.84
CA PHE A 134 -9.12 3.77 -13.05
C PHE A 134 -8.30 4.28 -11.87
N PHE A 135 -8.84 4.18 -10.65
CA PHE A 135 -8.14 4.63 -9.44
C PHE A 135 -6.84 3.85 -9.21
N TRP A 136 -6.84 2.55 -9.49
CA TRP A 136 -5.64 1.73 -9.44
C TRP A 136 -4.58 2.17 -10.45
N PHE A 137 -4.95 2.36 -11.72
CA PHE A 137 -4.03 2.78 -12.76
C PHE A 137 -3.40 4.14 -12.47
N VAL A 138 -4.21 5.13 -12.08
CA VAL A 138 -3.72 6.46 -11.68
C VAL A 138 -2.79 6.36 -10.48
N SER A 139 -3.10 5.51 -9.49
CA SER A 139 -2.23 5.29 -8.33
C SER A 139 -0.87 4.70 -8.74
N VAL A 140 -0.86 3.73 -9.66
CA VAL A 140 0.38 3.14 -10.18
C VAL A 140 1.21 4.17 -10.92
N ALA A 141 0.60 4.93 -11.84
CA ALA A 141 1.26 5.99 -12.59
C ALA A 141 1.84 7.06 -11.65
N PHE A 142 1.06 7.50 -10.65
CA PHE A 142 1.50 8.47 -9.65
C PHE A 142 2.67 7.95 -8.81
N SER A 143 2.62 6.69 -8.37
CA SER A 143 3.74 6.06 -7.66
C SER A 143 5.00 6.01 -8.50
N PHE A 144 4.87 5.67 -9.78
CA PHE A 144 6.00 5.64 -10.70
C PHE A 144 6.60 7.04 -10.90
N THR A 145 5.77 8.07 -11.04
CA THR A 145 6.24 9.46 -11.10
C THR A 145 6.94 9.87 -9.81
N CYS A 146 6.41 9.51 -8.64
CA CYS A 146 7.09 9.77 -7.36
C CYS A 146 8.46 9.07 -7.29
N LEU A 147 8.54 7.82 -7.76
CA LEU A 147 9.77 7.06 -7.84
C LEU A 147 10.79 7.73 -8.77
N LEU A 148 10.37 8.19 -9.95
CA LEU A 148 11.25 8.89 -10.89
C LEU A 148 11.77 10.22 -10.32
N LEU A 149 10.92 10.99 -9.64
CA LEU A 149 11.26 12.31 -9.12
C LEU A 149 12.14 12.24 -7.86
N THR A 150 11.87 11.28 -6.98
CA THR A 150 12.50 11.23 -5.66
C THR A 150 13.48 10.07 -5.48
N GLY A 151 13.50 9.12 -6.42
CA GLY A 151 14.19 7.83 -6.25
C GLY A 151 13.54 6.92 -5.22
N ARG A 152 12.35 7.28 -4.70
CA ARG A 152 11.67 6.58 -3.60
C ARG A 152 10.19 6.39 -3.91
N TYR A 153 9.58 5.34 -3.36
CA TYR A 153 8.15 5.14 -3.44
C TYR A 153 7.39 6.12 -2.53
N PRO A 154 6.10 6.40 -2.80
CA PRO A 154 5.28 7.25 -1.94
C PRO A 154 5.21 6.74 -0.49
N GLY A 155 5.53 7.60 0.48
CA GLY A 155 5.47 7.30 1.92
C GLY A 155 6.59 6.42 2.47
N GLU A 156 7.59 6.10 1.64
CA GLU A 156 8.69 5.22 2.00
C GLU A 156 9.55 5.79 3.15
N ALA A 157 9.85 7.09 3.11
CA ALA A 157 10.66 7.73 4.14
C ALA A 157 9.98 7.67 5.52
N LYS A 158 8.68 7.94 5.59
CA LYS A 158 7.87 7.76 6.81
C LYS A 158 7.91 6.32 7.33
N MET A 159 7.78 5.32 6.46
CA MET A 159 7.83 3.92 6.88
C MET A 159 9.21 3.54 7.43
N ALA A 160 10.29 3.97 6.78
CA ALA A 160 11.66 3.73 7.24
C ALA A 160 11.93 4.35 8.62
N ARG A 161 11.49 5.60 8.84
CA ARG A 161 11.61 6.25 10.16
C ARG A 161 10.81 5.51 11.24
N LYS A 162 9.61 5.03 10.91
CA LYS A 162 8.80 4.25 11.84
C LYS A 162 9.46 2.91 12.19
N SER A 163 9.99 2.18 11.20
CA SER A 163 10.70 0.91 11.45
C SER A 163 11.96 1.11 12.29
N ILE A 164 12.71 2.18 12.06
CA ILE A 164 13.89 2.53 12.86
C ILE A 164 13.47 2.82 14.32
N ALA A 165 12.44 3.64 14.52
CA ALA A 165 11.94 3.96 15.86
C ALA A 165 11.52 2.69 16.63
N THR A 166 10.77 1.80 15.98
CA THR A 166 10.36 0.52 16.57
C THR A 166 11.56 -0.38 16.89
N ALA A 167 12.57 -0.42 16.03
CA ALA A 167 13.78 -1.23 16.28
C ALA A 167 14.60 -0.69 17.47
N ILE A 168 14.71 0.63 17.62
CA ILE A 168 15.37 1.27 18.77
C ILE A 168 14.61 0.97 20.07
N GLU A 169 13.28 1.04 20.05
CA GLU A 169 12.45 0.72 21.20
C GLU A 169 12.61 -0.75 21.61
N GLN A 170 12.62 -1.68 20.65
CA GLN A 170 12.87 -3.11 20.90
C GLN A 170 14.26 -3.38 21.49
N GLN A 171 15.29 -2.67 21.04
CA GLN A 171 16.63 -2.77 21.63
C GLN A 171 16.65 -2.34 23.10
N LYS A 172 16.04 -1.18 23.41
CA LYS A 172 15.96 -0.70 24.80
C LYS A 172 15.23 -1.67 25.72
N VAL A 173 14.15 -2.30 25.24
CA VAL A 173 13.42 -3.32 26.00
C VAL A 173 14.28 -4.57 26.23
N ALA A 174 15.00 -5.04 25.20
CA ALA A 174 15.88 -6.20 25.33
C ALA A 174 17.05 -5.94 26.28
N GLU A 175 17.65 -4.75 26.25
CA GLU A 175 18.70 -4.34 27.19
C GLU A 175 18.17 -4.21 28.63
N GLY A 176 16.97 -3.64 28.81
CA GLY A 176 16.31 -3.56 30.12
C GLY A 176 15.98 -4.93 30.71
N PHE A 177 15.60 -5.90 29.89
CA PHE A 177 15.34 -7.28 30.34
C PHE A 177 16.64 -8.00 30.75
N ASN A 178 17.74 -7.77 30.02
CA ASN A 178 19.06 -8.32 30.34
C ASN A 178 19.70 -7.69 31.59
N ALA A 179 19.29 -6.47 31.97
CA ALA A 179 19.72 -5.83 33.20
C ALA A 179 19.04 -6.42 34.44
N VAL A 180 17.75 -6.79 34.35
CA VAL A 180 16.98 -7.38 35.46
C VAL A 180 17.34 -8.85 35.73
N GLY A 181 17.81 -9.59 34.73
CA GLY A 181 18.22 -11.00 34.89
C GLY A 181 19.63 -11.22 35.46
N LYS A 182 20.33 -10.14 35.87
CA LYS A 182 21.68 -10.19 36.45
C LYS A 182 21.74 -9.87 37.95
N ASP A 183 20.58 -9.61 38.56
CA ASP A 183 20.41 -9.38 40.00
C ASP A 183 19.88 -10.66 40.67
#